data_AF-C7JF15-F1
#
_entry.id   AF-C7JF15-F1
#
_cell.length_a   1.000
_cell.length_b   1.000
_cell.length_c   1.000
_cell.angle_alpha   90.00
_cell.angle_beta   90.00
_cell.angle_gamma   90.00
#
_symmetry.space_group_name_H-M   'P 1'
#
loop_
_entity.id
_entity.type
_entity.pdbx_description
1 polymer ?
#
loop_
_entity_poly.entity_id
_entity_poly.type
_entity_poly.pdbx_seq_one_letter_code
_entity_poly.pdbx_strand_id
1 'polypeptide(L)'
;MFKGIGNLKMCSFNTIENFLDSSFAASLLGAIIGACGSWYGAKLSNRANEKNRKIESCERRVREFTAIKCELDYLLERYFNVYGSEIINTEDGQPIEEFSVSKEGYFVVFSNNSSCVGDIKSKNTQEGIIKSYILARAIMEEFDINNKMIKKIETKKEFLKENALKLEANEEKNIRFNLKQDERSLVAYAQVIKKDNHTLIECAHIAISGLEKEIQEVEQELEILLHS
;
A
#
# COMPACT_ATOMS: atom_id res chain seq x y z
N MET A 1 2.22 96.94 24.36
CA MET A 1 3.66 97.11 24.62
C MET A 1 4.02 96.15 25.76
N PHE A 2 4.82 95.10 25.48
CA PHE A 2 5.60 94.16 26.35
C PHE A 2 5.13 93.89 27.80
N LYS A 3 5.14 92.69 28.40
CA LYS A 3 6.04 91.50 28.45
C LYS A 3 5.27 90.48 29.34
N GLY A 4 5.23 89.18 29.08
CA GLY A 4 6.28 88.24 29.49
C GLY A 4 5.64 87.04 30.19
N ILE A 5 5.63 85.89 29.50
CA ILE A 5 5.27 84.57 30.03
C ILE A 5 6.50 84.04 30.76
N GLY A 6 6.34 83.60 32.01
CA GLY A 6 7.41 82.92 32.72
C GLY A 6 7.00 82.57 34.14
N ASN A 7 6.54 81.33 34.33
CA ASN A 7 6.84 80.50 35.51
C ASN A 7 6.19 79.12 35.35
N LEU A 8 6.89 78.23 34.64
CA LEU A 8 6.64 76.80 34.72
C LEU A 8 7.56 76.25 35.81
N LYS A 9 6.94 75.89 36.94
CA LYS A 9 7.59 75.29 38.11
C LYS A 9 8.17 73.93 37.68
N MET A 10 9.49 73.86 37.55
CA MET A 10 10.23 72.64 37.26
C MET A 10 9.99 71.65 38.42
N CYS A 11 9.25 70.57 38.16
CA CYS A 11 9.13 69.48 39.11
C CYS A 11 10.48 68.76 39.20
N SER A 12 10.89 68.52 40.45
CA SER A 12 12.06 67.81 40.93
C SER A 12 12.58 66.69 40.01
N PHE A 13 13.83 66.81 39.59
CA PHE A 13 14.59 65.81 38.82
C PHE A 13 14.96 64.55 39.65
N ASN A 14 14.86 64.59 40.99
CA ASN A 14 15.32 63.49 41.86
C ASN A 14 14.31 62.34 42.04
N THR A 15 13.06 62.52 41.59
CA THR A 15 12.01 61.48 41.65
C THR A 15 12.03 60.57 40.42
N ILE A 16 12.63 61.04 39.32
CA ILE A 16 12.67 60.34 38.03
C ILE A 16 13.82 59.31 37.98
N GLU A 17 14.99 59.59 38.57
CA GLU A 17 16.10 58.63 38.66
C GLU A 17 15.76 57.38 39.49
N ASN A 18 15.15 57.54 40.68
CA ASN A 18 14.78 56.39 41.53
C ASN A 18 13.63 55.55 40.95
N PHE A 19 12.77 56.14 40.12
CA PHE A 19 11.66 55.45 39.44
C PHE A 19 12.14 54.73 38.17
N LEU A 20 13.12 55.29 37.46
CA LEU A 20 13.75 54.68 36.28
C LEU A 20 14.60 53.46 36.65
N ASP A 21 15.37 53.49 37.74
CA ASP A 21 16.17 52.33 38.17
C ASP A 21 15.31 51.16 38.63
N SER A 22 14.24 51.43 39.40
CA SER A 22 13.33 50.39 39.90
C SER A 22 12.42 49.81 38.81
N SER A 23 11.89 50.65 37.90
CA SER A 23 11.02 50.20 36.80
C SER A 23 11.78 49.51 35.67
N PHE A 24 13.00 49.97 35.36
CA PHE A 24 13.88 49.31 34.39
C PHE A 24 14.40 47.97 34.93
N ALA A 25 14.85 47.91 36.20
CA ALA A 25 15.24 46.66 36.82
C ALA A 25 14.07 45.67 36.91
N ALA A 26 12.86 46.13 37.27
CA ALA A 26 11.67 45.29 37.33
C ALA A 26 11.24 44.77 35.95
N SER A 27 11.30 45.59 34.90
CA SER A 27 10.98 45.17 33.53
C SER A 27 12.03 44.23 32.93
N LEU A 28 13.32 44.44 33.23
CA LEU A 28 14.40 43.54 32.84
C LEU A 28 14.28 42.18 33.55
N LEU A 29 13.99 42.17 34.85
CA LEU A 29 13.73 40.94 35.60
C LEU A 29 12.47 40.22 35.09
N GLY A 30 11.40 40.95 34.81
CA GLY A 30 10.18 40.41 34.20
C GLY A 30 10.44 39.80 32.81
N ALA A 31 11.26 40.46 31.99
CA ALA A 31 11.64 39.96 30.67
C ALA A 31 12.51 38.69 30.75
N ILE A 32 13.45 38.61 31.70
CA ILE A 32 14.28 37.41 31.91
C ILE A 32 13.42 36.24 32.39
N ILE A 33 12.53 36.47 33.37
CA ILE A 33 11.60 35.44 33.87
C ILE A 33 10.65 34.99 32.76
N GLY A 34 10.11 35.93 31.97
CA GLY A 34 9.26 35.64 30.82
C GLY A 34 9.98 34.84 29.73
N ALA A 35 11.24 35.17 29.43
CA ALA A 35 12.07 34.46 28.45
C ALA A 35 12.43 33.04 28.92
N CYS A 36 12.81 32.87 30.19
CA CYS A 36 13.07 31.55 30.78
C CYS A 36 11.81 30.68 30.82
N GLY A 37 10.66 31.26 31.19
CA GLY A 37 9.36 30.58 31.14
C GLY A 37 8.96 30.17 29.73
N SER A 38 9.17 31.06 28.75
CA SER A 38 8.92 30.77 27.33
C SER A 38 9.83 29.67 26.79
N TRP A 39 11.12 29.66 27.14
CA TRP A 39 12.06 28.62 26.73
C TRP A 39 11.74 27.26 27.36
N TYR A 40 11.42 27.23 28.66
CA TYR A 40 11.01 26.01 29.34
C TYR A 40 9.69 25.46 28.77
N GLY A 41 8.71 26.35 28.53
CA GLY A 41 7.45 26.03 27.87
C GLY A 41 7.66 25.48 26.46
N ALA A 42 8.53 26.10 25.66
CA ALA A 42 8.87 25.64 24.32
C ALA A 42 9.56 24.27 24.34
N LYS A 43 10.45 24.01 25.30
CA LYS A 43 11.12 22.71 25.44
C LYS A 43 10.15 21.60 25.86
N LEU A 44 9.23 21.90 26.77
CA LEU A 44 8.18 20.96 27.19
C LEU A 44 7.20 20.69 26.05
N SER A 45 6.76 21.73 25.35
CA SER A 45 5.88 21.64 24.18
C SER A 45 6.54 20.85 23.05
N ASN A 46 7.82 21.10 22.75
CA ASN A 46 8.55 20.34 21.72
C ASN A 46 8.66 18.85 22.06
N ARG A 47 8.91 18.49 23.33
CA ARG A 47 8.95 17.09 23.76
C ARG A 47 7.57 16.42 23.66
N ALA A 48 6.51 17.10 24.09
CA ALA A 48 5.15 16.60 23.95
C ALA A 48 4.76 16.43 22.48
N ASN A 49 5.10 17.39 21.62
CA ASN A 49 4.86 17.34 20.19
C ASN A 49 5.65 16.22 19.50
N GLU A 50 6.90 15.99 19.89
CA GLU A 50 7.70 14.88 19.35
C GLU A 50 7.10 13.52 19.73
N LYS A 51 6.68 13.36 20.99
CA LYS A 51 6.01 12.15 21.47
C LYS A 51 4.70 11.91 20.71
N ASN A 52 3.85 12.92 20.62
CA ASN A 52 2.57 12.83 19.90
C ASN A 52 2.77 12.49 18.42
N ARG A 53 3.77 13.09 17.75
CA ARG A 53 4.12 12.74 16.37
C ARG A 53 4.55 11.27 16.21
N LYS A 54 5.30 10.73 17.16
CA LYS A 54 5.70 9.30 17.13
C LYS A 54 4.49 8.38 17.31
N ILE A 55 3.60 8.71 18.26
CA ILE A 55 2.33 7.99 18.47
C ILE A 55 1.49 8.01 17.19
N GLU A 56 1.21 9.19 16.65
CA GLU A 56 0.44 9.36 15.40
C GLU A 56 1.06 8.60 14.23
N SER A 57 2.40 8.58 14.13
CA SER A 57 3.10 7.83 13.09
C SER A 57 2.98 6.32 13.27
N CYS A 58 3.03 5.80 14.50
CA CYS A 58 2.86 4.38 14.78
C CYS A 58 1.42 3.95 14.50
N GLU A 59 0.44 4.69 15.00
CA GLU A 59 -0.97 4.42 14.73
C GLU A 59 -1.29 4.45 13.23
N ARG A 60 -0.71 5.40 12.48
CA ARG A 60 -0.87 5.45 11.03
C ARG A 60 -0.33 4.19 10.36
N ARG A 61 0.90 3.78 10.70
CA ARG A 61 1.53 2.58 10.16
C ARG A 61 0.72 1.32 10.44
N VAL A 62 0.22 1.16 11.68
CA VAL A 62 -0.66 0.02 12.04
C VAL A 62 -1.91 0.00 11.16
N ARG A 63 -2.59 1.13 10.98
CA ARG A 63 -3.79 1.20 10.12
C ARG A 63 -3.48 0.86 8.67
N GLU A 64 -2.42 1.43 8.11
CA GLU A 64 -2.02 1.22 6.71
C GLU A 64 -1.61 -0.24 6.45
N PHE A 65 -0.76 -0.81 7.30
CA PHE A 65 -0.31 -2.20 7.18
C PHE A 65 -1.45 -3.19 7.37
N THR A 66 -2.33 -2.93 8.34
CA THR A 66 -3.53 -3.74 8.56
C THR A 66 -4.45 -3.71 7.34
N ALA A 67 -4.64 -2.53 6.73
CA ALA A 67 -5.47 -2.40 5.54
C ALA A 67 -4.91 -3.21 4.36
N ILE A 68 -3.60 -3.14 4.10
CA ILE A 68 -2.95 -3.92 3.04
C ILE A 68 -3.04 -5.42 3.33
N LYS A 69 -2.80 -5.83 4.58
CA LYS A 69 -2.91 -7.25 4.98
C LYS A 69 -4.32 -7.76 4.73
N CYS A 70 -5.35 -7.03 5.18
CA CYS A 70 -6.75 -7.39 4.94
C CYS A 70 -7.07 -7.50 3.44
N GLU A 71 -6.63 -6.55 2.62
CA GLU A 71 -6.84 -6.65 1.17
C GLU A 71 -6.18 -7.90 0.59
N LEU A 72 -4.93 -8.21 0.97
CA LEU A 72 -4.25 -9.44 0.52
C LEU A 72 -4.97 -10.72 0.98
N ASP A 73 -5.38 -10.78 2.25
CA ASP A 73 -6.11 -11.93 2.82
C ASP A 73 -7.41 -12.18 2.02
N TYR A 74 -8.23 -11.14 1.82
CA TYR A 74 -9.49 -11.25 1.08
C TYR A 74 -9.28 -11.54 -0.41
N LEU A 75 -8.23 -10.97 -1.03
CA LEU A 75 -7.91 -11.27 -2.42
C LEU A 75 -7.50 -12.71 -2.60
N LEU A 76 -6.67 -13.24 -1.70
CA LEU A 76 -6.22 -14.62 -1.76
C LEU A 76 -7.38 -15.58 -1.51
N GLU A 77 -8.21 -15.30 -0.50
CA GLU A 77 -9.42 -16.08 -0.22
C GLU A 77 -10.37 -16.09 -1.43
N ARG A 78 -10.68 -14.92 -2.00
CA ARG A 78 -11.53 -14.80 -3.18
C ARG A 78 -10.93 -15.54 -4.37
N TYR A 79 -9.63 -15.41 -4.58
CA TYR A 79 -8.90 -16.09 -5.64
C TYR A 79 -9.03 -17.61 -5.51
N PHE A 80 -8.79 -18.19 -4.33
CA PHE A 80 -8.92 -19.63 -4.11
C PHE A 80 -10.35 -20.13 -4.32
N ASN A 81 -11.33 -19.36 -3.85
CA ASN A 81 -12.75 -19.71 -3.97
C ASN A 81 -13.26 -19.71 -5.43
N VAL A 82 -12.64 -18.94 -6.32
CA VAL A 82 -13.11 -18.80 -7.71
C VAL A 82 -12.22 -19.52 -8.72
N TYR A 83 -10.90 -19.48 -8.55
CA TYR A 83 -9.94 -19.94 -9.56
C TYR A 83 -8.91 -20.92 -9.00
N GLY A 84 -8.35 -20.63 -7.82
CA GLY A 84 -7.19 -21.36 -7.31
C GLY A 84 -7.43 -22.85 -7.09
N SER A 85 -8.64 -23.24 -6.64
CA SER A 85 -9.01 -24.64 -6.46
C SER A 85 -9.01 -25.43 -7.78
N GLU A 86 -9.51 -24.85 -8.86
CA GLU A 86 -9.54 -25.47 -10.18
C GLU A 86 -8.13 -25.67 -10.75
N ILE A 87 -7.28 -24.65 -10.62
CA ILE A 87 -5.88 -24.70 -11.10
C ILE A 87 -5.10 -25.79 -10.37
N ILE A 88 -5.30 -25.92 -9.05
CA ILE A 88 -4.63 -26.93 -8.22
C ILE A 88 -5.13 -28.34 -8.55
N ASN A 89 -6.43 -28.50 -8.80
CA ASN A 89 -7.03 -29.80 -9.08
C ASN A 89 -6.89 -30.26 -10.53
N THR A 90 -6.48 -29.36 -11.45
CA THR A 90 -6.22 -29.73 -12.84
C THR A 90 -5.08 -30.76 -12.88
N GLU A 91 -5.29 -31.91 -13.53
CA GLU A 91 -4.25 -32.93 -13.68
C GLU A 91 -3.09 -32.44 -14.57
N ASP A 92 -1.92 -33.05 -14.40
CA ASP A 92 -0.80 -32.77 -15.30
C ASP A 92 -1.06 -33.34 -16.70
N GLY A 93 -0.80 -32.53 -17.72
CA GLY A 93 -1.12 -32.87 -19.10
C GLY A 93 -2.55 -32.56 -19.54
N GLN A 94 -3.40 -32.01 -18.65
CA GLN A 94 -4.72 -31.51 -19.01
C GLN A 94 -4.72 -29.98 -19.19
N PRO A 95 -5.55 -29.45 -20.11
CA PRO A 95 -5.79 -28.02 -20.19
C PRO A 95 -6.62 -27.55 -18.98
N ILE A 96 -6.51 -26.27 -18.64
CA ILE A 96 -7.40 -25.63 -17.68
C ILE A 96 -8.65 -25.15 -18.42
N GLU A 97 -9.83 -25.26 -17.78
CA GLU A 97 -11.10 -24.85 -18.39
C GLU A 97 -11.22 -23.31 -18.50
N GLU A 98 -12.34 -22.84 -19.06
CA GLU A 98 -12.57 -21.41 -19.25
C GLU A 98 -12.87 -20.71 -17.93
N PHE A 99 -12.14 -19.63 -17.62
CA PHE A 99 -12.38 -18.83 -16.43
C PHE A 99 -13.31 -17.64 -16.68
N SER A 100 -14.23 -17.39 -15.75
CA SER A 100 -15.00 -16.14 -15.73
C SER A 100 -14.23 -15.03 -15.04
N VAL A 101 -13.52 -14.17 -15.81
CA VAL A 101 -12.69 -13.09 -15.26
C VAL A 101 -13.44 -11.76 -15.23
N SER A 102 -13.51 -11.13 -14.05
CA SER A 102 -13.86 -9.71 -13.93
C SER A 102 -12.58 -8.87 -13.83
N LYS A 103 -12.52 -7.71 -14.51
CA LYS A 103 -11.30 -6.90 -14.65
C LYS A 103 -11.21 -5.69 -13.72
N GLU A 104 -12.23 -5.43 -12.89
CA GLU A 104 -12.34 -4.14 -12.21
C GLU A 104 -12.34 -4.22 -10.68
N GLY A 105 -11.58 -3.30 -10.07
CA GLY A 105 -11.77 -2.89 -8.67
C GLY A 105 -11.14 -3.75 -7.57
N TYR A 106 -10.25 -4.69 -7.89
CA TYR A 106 -9.71 -5.62 -6.89
C TYR A 106 -8.61 -5.06 -5.97
N PHE A 107 -7.85 -4.04 -6.38
CA PHE A 107 -6.61 -3.61 -5.71
C PHE A 107 -6.65 -2.16 -5.17
N VAL A 108 -7.79 -1.75 -4.60
CA VAL A 108 -8.06 -0.34 -4.26
C VAL A 108 -7.22 0.13 -3.07
N VAL A 109 -7.07 -0.71 -2.04
CA VAL A 109 -6.33 -0.36 -0.82
C VAL A 109 -4.86 -0.22 -1.12
N PHE A 110 -4.24 -1.19 -1.78
CA PHE A 110 -2.83 -1.10 -2.15
C PHE A 110 -2.54 0.07 -3.07
N SER A 111 -3.39 0.32 -4.08
CA SER A 111 -3.19 1.46 -4.99
C SER A 111 -3.19 2.79 -4.22
N ASN A 112 -4.08 2.94 -3.25
CA ASN A 112 -4.21 4.16 -2.45
C ASN A 112 -3.17 4.29 -1.32
N ASN A 113 -2.56 3.18 -0.90
CA ASN A 113 -1.62 3.14 0.24
C ASN A 113 -0.21 2.66 -0.17
N SER A 114 0.11 2.60 -1.47
CA SER A 114 1.38 2.03 -1.96
C SER A 114 2.63 2.69 -1.38
N SER A 115 2.56 3.96 -0.97
CA SER A 115 3.67 4.67 -0.33
C SER A 115 4.08 4.05 1.02
N CYS A 116 3.12 3.48 1.79
CA CYS A 116 3.43 2.92 3.11
C CYS A 116 4.28 1.65 3.02
N VAL A 117 4.34 0.98 1.87
CA VAL A 117 5.19 -0.19 1.66
C VAL A 117 6.66 0.15 1.89
N GLY A 118 7.07 1.40 1.59
CA GLY A 118 8.41 1.88 1.87
C GLY A 118 8.76 1.95 3.37
N ASP A 119 7.77 2.03 4.25
CA ASP A 119 7.93 2.14 5.70
C ASP A 119 8.06 0.77 6.40
N ILE A 120 7.95 -0.33 5.64
CA ILE A 120 8.15 -1.70 6.11
C ILE A 120 9.65 -1.98 6.25
N LYS A 121 10.10 -2.52 7.38
CA LYS A 121 11.54 -2.75 7.61
C LYS A 121 12.07 -3.94 6.79
N SER A 122 11.27 -5.00 6.70
CA SER A 122 11.64 -6.23 5.99
C SER A 122 11.53 -6.08 4.47
N LYS A 123 12.68 -6.09 3.79
CA LYS A 123 12.75 -6.08 2.32
C LYS A 123 12.00 -7.28 1.69
N ASN A 124 12.05 -8.45 2.32
CA ASN A 124 11.33 -9.63 1.84
C ASN A 124 9.81 -9.41 1.87
N THR A 125 9.30 -8.73 2.91
CA THR A 125 7.87 -8.39 3.00
C THR A 125 7.49 -7.39 1.92
N GLN A 126 8.31 -6.35 1.71
CA GLN A 126 8.09 -5.36 0.64
C GLN A 126 8.01 -6.03 -0.74
N GLU A 127 9.01 -6.87 -1.07
CA GLU A 127 9.03 -7.61 -2.31
C GLU A 127 7.84 -8.56 -2.43
N GLY A 128 7.48 -9.26 -1.35
CA GLY A 128 6.33 -10.17 -1.32
C GLY A 128 5.03 -9.45 -1.65
N ILE A 129 4.79 -8.28 -1.06
CA ILE A 129 3.61 -7.44 -1.34
C ILE A 129 3.59 -7.08 -2.83
N ILE A 130 4.66 -6.47 -3.33
CA ILE A 130 4.75 -6.00 -4.72
C ILE A 130 4.56 -7.16 -5.71
N LYS A 131 5.26 -8.27 -5.50
CA LYS A 131 5.16 -9.47 -6.34
C LYS A 131 3.75 -10.04 -6.33
N SER A 132 3.08 -10.08 -5.18
CA SER A 132 1.71 -10.59 -5.07
C SER A 132 0.75 -9.80 -5.95
N TYR A 133 0.80 -8.46 -5.91
CA TYR A 133 -0.08 -7.62 -6.74
C TYR A 133 0.25 -7.72 -8.24
N ILE A 134 1.53 -7.83 -8.61
CA ILE A 134 1.95 -8.01 -9.99
C ILE A 134 1.48 -9.36 -10.53
N LEU A 135 1.74 -10.44 -9.78
CA LEU A 135 1.38 -11.81 -10.18
C LEU A 135 -0.13 -12.00 -10.22
N ALA A 136 -0.88 -11.45 -9.27
CA ALA A 136 -2.35 -11.51 -9.29
C ALA A 136 -2.91 -10.87 -10.57
N ARG A 137 -2.33 -9.75 -11.02
CA ARG A 137 -2.71 -9.12 -12.29
C ARG A 137 -2.30 -9.96 -13.49
N ALA A 138 -1.08 -10.47 -13.50
CA ALA A 138 -0.57 -11.32 -14.57
C ALA A 138 -1.44 -12.56 -14.76
N ILE A 139 -1.84 -13.25 -13.68
CA ILE A 139 -2.72 -14.42 -13.74
C ILE A 139 -4.10 -14.07 -14.32
N MET A 140 -4.68 -12.90 -13.98
CA MET A 140 -5.93 -12.46 -14.61
C MET A 140 -5.78 -12.26 -16.12
N GLU A 141 -4.63 -11.78 -16.59
CA GLU A 141 -4.31 -11.65 -18.01
C GLU A 141 -4.10 -13.02 -18.66
N GLU A 142 -3.45 -13.95 -17.98
CA GLU A 142 -3.25 -15.32 -18.44
C GLU A 142 -4.57 -16.06 -18.61
N PHE A 143 -5.55 -15.84 -17.73
CA PHE A 143 -6.89 -16.39 -17.89
C PHE A 143 -7.57 -15.89 -19.18
N ASP A 144 -7.42 -14.60 -19.52
CA ASP A 144 -7.94 -14.05 -20.78
C ASP A 144 -7.27 -14.70 -22.01
N ILE A 145 -5.97 -14.96 -21.93
CA ILE A 145 -5.21 -15.68 -22.97
C ILE A 145 -5.67 -17.14 -23.07
N ASN A 146 -5.82 -17.84 -21.94
CA ASN A 146 -6.30 -19.22 -21.87
C ASN A 146 -7.67 -19.34 -22.55
N ASN A 147 -8.61 -18.47 -22.18
CA ASN A 147 -9.95 -18.46 -22.74
C ASN A 147 -9.95 -18.20 -24.26
N LYS A 148 -9.07 -17.32 -24.75
CA LYS A 148 -8.88 -17.09 -26.19
C LYS A 148 -8.37 -18.34 -26.91
N MET A 149 -7.45 -19.08 -26.29
CA MET A 149 -6.93 -20.34 -26.83
C MET A 149 -8.02 -21.42 -26.90
N ILE A 150 -8.83 -21.55 -25.85
CA ILE A 150 -9.99 -22.46 -25.81
C ILE A 150 -10.96 -22.13 -26.95
N LYS A 151 -11.40 -20.87 -27.05
CA LYS A 151 -12.33 -20.42 -28.11
C LYS A 151 -11.80 -20.68 -29.51
N LYS A 152 -10.49 -20.48 -29.74
CA LYS A 152 -9.84 -20.78 -31.02
C LYS A 152 -9.92 -22.28 -31.34
N ILE A 153 -9.69 -23.14 -30.37
CA ILE A 153 -9.76 -24.61 -30.51
C ILE A 153 -11.21 -25.04 -30.77
N GLU A 154 -12.18 -24.52 -30.02
CA GLU A 154 -13.61 -24.80 -30.18
C GLU A 154 -14.10 -24.40 -31.57
N THR A 155 -13.79 -23.19 -32.02
CA THR A 155 -14.14 -22.70 -33.37
C THR A 155 -13.62 -23.64 -34.46
N LYS A 156 -12.39 -24.16 -34.31
CA LYS A 156 -11.81 -25.12 -35.26
C LYS A 156 -12.50 -26.48 -35.20
N LYS A 157 -12.88 -26.95 -34.01
CA LYS A 157 -13.62 -28.21 -33.82
C LYS A 157 -15.00 -28.13 -34.46
N GLU A 158 -15.71 -27.02 -34.25
CA GLU A 158 -17.01 -26.75 -34.86
C GLU A 158 -16.91 -26.69 -36.39
N PHE A 159 -15.93 -25.94 -36.92
CA PHE A 159 -15.69 -25.86 -38.36
C PHE A 159 -15.47 -27.24 -38.98
N LEU A 160 -14.64 -28.09 -38.36
CA LEU A 160 -14.41 -29.46 -38.82
C LEU A 160 -15.69 -30.29 -38.78
N LYS A 161 -16.48 -30.17 -37.71
CA LYS A 161 -17.73 -30.92 -37.54
C LYS A 161 -18.74 -30.56 -38.63
N GLU A 162 -18.87 -29.29 -38.96
CA GLU A 162 -19.83 -28.80 -39.95
C GLU A 162 -19.40 -29.07 -41.40
N ASN A 163 -18.09 -29.09 -41.66
CA ASN A 163 -17.54 -29.15 -43.02
C ASN A 163 -16.87 -30.48 -43.37
N ALA A 164 -16.87 -31.48 -42.47
CA ALA A 164 -16.18 -32.77 -42.65
C ALA A 164 -16.48 -33.46 -43.99
N LEU A 165 -17.71 -33.37 -44.50
CA LEU A 165 -18.11 -34.00 -45.77
C LEU A 165 -17.77 -33.18 -47.03
N LYS A 166 -17.39 -31.91 -46.86
CA LYS A 166 -17.16 -30.94 -47.95
C LYS A 166 -15.68 -30.64 -48.19
N LEU A 167 -14.83 -30.94 -47.20
CA LEU A 167 -13.40 -30.65 -47.25
C LEU A 167 -12.66 -31.68 -48.11
N GLU A 168 -11.64 -31.22 -48.83
CA GLU A 168 -10.69 -32.12 -49.45
C GLU A 168 -9.84 -32.83 -48.38
N ALA A 169 -9.45 -34.08 -48.62
CA ALA A 169 -8.73 -34.89 -47.63
C ALA A 169 -7.42 -34.24 -47.14
N ASN A 170 -6.72 -33.48 -48.00
CA ASN A 170 -5.50 -32.78 -47.63
C ASN A 170 -5.77 -31.57 -46.73
N GLU A 171 -6.85 -30.83 -47.01
CA GLU A 171 -7.28 -29.68 -46.23
C GLU A 171 -7.72 -30.11 -44.83
N GLU A 172 -8.57 -31.14 -44.74
CA GLU A 172 -9.01 -31.70 -43.47
C GLU A 172 -7.81 -32.17 -42.62
N LYS A 173 -6.84 -32.85 -43.24
CA LYS A 173 -5.62 -33.31 -42.56
C LYS A 173 -4.82 -32.15 -41.98
N ASN A 174 -4.66 -31.06 -42.74
CA ASN A 174 -3.95 -29.87 -42.29
C ASN A 174 -4.64 -29.20 -41.11
N ILE A 175 -5.97 -29.07 -41.14
CA ILE A 175 -6.74 -28.48 -40.05
C ILE A 175 -6.63 -29.34 -38.78
N ARG A 176 -6.77 -30.67 -38.90
CA ARG A 176 -6.61 -31.60 -37.78
C ARG A 176 -5.20 -31.57 -37.17
N PHE A 177 -4.17 -31.42 -38.00
CA PHE A 177 -2.80 -31.26 -37.53
C PHE A 177 -2.64 -29.97 -36.71
N ASN A 178 -3.11 -28.84 -37.24
CA ASN A 178 -3.07 -27.55 -36.55
C ASN A 178 -3.88 -27.56 -35.25
N LEU A 179 -5.03 -28.24 -35.24
CA LEU A 179 -5.85 -28.41 -34.03
C LEU A 179 -5.08 -29.14 -32.93
N LYS A 180 -4.43 -30.26 -33.25
CA LYS A 180 -3.60 -30.99 -32.29
C LYS A 180 -2.44 -30.15 -31.76
N GLN A 181 -1.86 -29.29 -32.58
CA GLN A 181 -0.81 -28.38 -32.15
C GLN A 181 -1.33 -27.29 -31.20
N ASP A 182 -2.50 -26.72 -31.49
CA ASP A 182 -3.15 -25.76 -30.59
C ASP A 182 -3.51 -26.42 -29.25
N GLU A 183 -4.06 -27.64 -29.25
CA GLU A 183 -4.37 -28.40 -28.02
C GLU A 183 -3.11 -28.67 -27.18
N ARG A 184 -2.00 -29.05 -27.81
CA ARG A 184 -0.70 -29.18 -27.11
C ARG A 184 -0.22 -27.87 -26.52
N SER A 185 -0.44 -26.77 -27.24
CA SER A 185 -0.05 -25.43 -26.77
C SER A 185 -0.90 -25.02 -25.55
N LEU A 186 -2.20 -25.35 -25.55
CA LEU A 186 -3.08 -25.11 -24.41
C LEU A 186 -2.65 -25.88 -23.16
N VAL A 187 -2.30 -27.16 -23.32
CA VAL A 187 -1.76 -27.98 -22.21
C VAL A 187 -0.43 -27.42 -21.69
N ALA A 188 0.47 -26.99 -22.59
CA ALA A 188 1.72 -26.35 -22.17
C ALA A 188 1.48 -25.03 -21.44
N TYR A 189 0.48 -24.25 -21.87
CA TYR A 189 0.13 -22.98 -21.25
C TYR A 189 -0.49 -23.16 -19.85
N ALA A 190 -1.29 -24.21 -19.64
CA ALA A 190 -1.79 -24.58 -18.32
C ALA A 190 -0.67 -24.78 -17.29
N GLN A 191 0.49 -25.28 -17.70
CA GLN A 191 1.65 -25.46 -16.81
C GLN A 191 2.28 -24.12 -16.40
N VAL A 192 2.22 -23.12 -17.27
CA VAL A 192 2.66 -21.74 -16.94
C VAL A 192 1.76 -21.17 -15.85
N ILE A 193 0.43 -21.22 -16.07
CA ILE A 193 -0.56 -20.75 -15.10
C ILE A 193 -0.40 -21.44 -13.73
N LYS A 194 -0.20 -22.76 -13.71
CA LYS A 194 0.05 -23.51 -12.47
C LYS A 194 1.28 -23.03 -11.72
N LYS A 195 2.38 -22.78 -12.44
CA LYS A 195 3.64 -22.28 -11.86
C LYS A 195 3.48 -20.87 -11.30
N ASP A 196 2.82 -20.00 -12.04
CA ASP A 196 2.63 -18.60 -11.63
C ASP A 196 1.63 -18.52 -10.46
N ASN A 197 0.60 -19.37 -10.45
CA ASN A 197 -0.28 -19.57 -9.29
C ASN A 197 0.50 -19.97 -8.02
N HIS A 198 1.38 -20.98 -8.11
CA HIS A 198 2.21 -21.38 -6.97
C HIS A 198 3.05 -20.20 -6.45
N THR A 199 3.68 -19.48 -7.37
CA THR A 199 4.52 -18.31 -7.04
C THR A 199 3.71 -17.19 -6.40
N LEU A 200 2.48 -16.94 -6.87
CA LEU A 200 1.56 -15.97 -6.27
C LEU A 200 1.25 -16.35 -4.83
N ILE A 201 0.87 -17.62 -4.58
CA ILE A 201 0.52 -18.11 -3.25
C ILE A 201 1.70 -17.94 -2.30
N GLU A 202 2.91 -18.32 -2.70
CA GLU A 202 4.12 -18.14 -1.89
C GLU A 202 4.39 -16.67 -1.56
N CYS A 203 4.33 -15.78 -2.56
CA CYS A 203 4.54 -14.35 -2.36
C CYS A 203 3.50 -13.75 -1.42
N ALA A 204 2.24 -14.15 -1.55
CA ALA A 204 1.14 -13.67 -0.71
C ALA A 204 1.34 -14.12 0.75
N HIS A 205 1.75 -15.38 0.98
CA HIS A 205 2.06 -15.86 2.33
C HIS A 205 3.23 -15.09 2.97
N ILE A 206 4.30 -14.83 2.21
CA ILE A 206 5.43 -14.01 2.68
C ILE A 206 4.96 -12.60 3.03
N ALA A 207 4.12 -12.00 2.20
CA ALA A 207 3.58 -10.66 2.41
C ALA A 207 2.71 -10.59 3.68
N ILE A 208 1.74 -11.51 3.82
CA ILE A 208 0.79 -11.54 4.94
C ILE A 208 1.51 -11.78 6.26
N SER A 209 2.36 -12.81 6.33
CA SER A 209 3.12 -13.13 7.55
C SER A 209 4.12 -12.02 7.93
N GLY A 210 4.75 -11.41 6.92
CA GLY A 210 5.65 -10.28 7.11
C GLY A 210 4.92 -9.05 7.63
N LEU A 211 3.74 -8.73 7.10
CA LEU A 211 2.90 -7.63 7.57
C LEU A 211 2.41 -7.87 9.00
N GLU A 212 1.99 -9.09 9.32
CA GLU A 212 1.55 -9.44 10.68
C GLU A 212 2.66 -9.19 11.71
N LYS A 213 3.89 -9.59 11.40
CA LYS A 213 5.04 -9.32 12.26
C LYS A 213 5.33 -7.82 12.41
N GLU A 214 5.30 -7.07 11.30
CA GLU A 214 5.54 -5.62 11.33
C GLU A 214 4.46 -4.88 12.12
N ILE A 215 3.20 -5.28 12.00
CA ILE A 215 2.09 -4.74 12.81
C ILE A 215 2.36 -4.97 14.30
N GLN A 216 2.70 -6.20 14.70
CA GLN A 216 3.01 -6.52 16.10
C GLN A 216 4.19 -5.70 16.64
N GLU A 217 5.25 -5.51 15.85
CA GLU A 217 6.39 -4.68 16.25
C GLU A 217 6.00 -3.21 16.45
N VAL A 218 5.15 -2.66 15.59
CA VAL A 218 4.70 -1.25 15.69
C VAL A 218 3.70 -1.08 16.84
N GLU A 219 2.84 -2.06 17.09
CA GLU A 219 1.93 -2.05 18.25
C GLU A 219 2.71 -2.06 19.56
N GLN A 220 3.76 -2.89 19.67
CA GLN A 220 4.66 -2.87 20.83
C GLN A 220 5.37 -1.52 20.99
N GLU A 221 5.86 -0.93 19.90
CA GLU A 221 6.44 0.42 19.92
C GLU A 221 5.44 1.47 20.42
N LEU A 222 4.20 1.38 19.97
CA LEU A 222 3.10 2.25 20.38
C LEU A 222 2.77 2.11 21.87
N GLU A 223 2.68 0.88 22.39
CA GLU A 223 2.45 0.63 23.83
C GLU A 223 3.56 1.24 24.69
N ILE A 224 4.83 1.07 24.30
CA ILE A 224 5.97 1.67 25.00
C ILE A 224 5.86 3.20 25.00
N LEU A 225 5.48 3.81 23.87
CA LEU A 225 5.30 5.24 23.77
C LEU A 225 4.15 5.74 24.65
N LEU A 226 3.03 5.02 24.71
CA LEU A 226 1.88 5.41 25.54
C LEU A 226 2.19 5.35 27.05
N HIS A 227 3.05 4.41 27.47
CA HIS A 227 3.40 4.20 28.88
C HIS A 227 4.72 4.86 29.35
N SER A 228 5.47 5.53 28.46
CA SER A 228 6.69 6.31 28.77
C SER A 228 6.43 7.76 29.18
#